data_AF-A0A0F9X5U6-F1
#
_entry.id   AF-A0A0F9X5U6-F1
#
_cell.length_a   1.000
_cell.length_b   1.000
_cell.length_c   1.000
_cell.angle_alpha   90.00
_cell.angle_beta   90.00
_cell.angle_gamma   90.00
#
_symmetry.space_group_name_H-M   'P 1'
#
loop_
_entity.id
_entity.type
_entity.pdbx_description
1 polymer ?
#
loop_
_entity_poly.entity_id
_entity_poly.type
_entity_poly.pdbx_seq_one_letter_code
_entity_poly.pdbx_strand_id
1 'polypeptide(L)'
;MAIIILEGIDGIGKSTIAQRLVELDGGRSLHFPHIAKNRLFEWLSQMQQALVDFPDMNVVVDRLHLSELAYGPLVRGEEGLTQFEIWVLEGWLRAHDAYLFLLDGHNQHTLDRFQERYRGVVDWRGVSQFLRYGFEFSHLTKTLVRSADLNVMVDRIRNFITYEPVTITDDGMGTVMPEVWFVGEQHNLKDKNFLPNTTLSGGCGKHLFKAFKVAGFNWDRVHVSNAYDDDGVPYPLYDKWAALGYPKVVALGGKAMAALAAYDVRSAGVWHPQYMRRFHANDVLGYAENLRKAVEICG
;
A
#
# COMPACT_ATOMS: atom_id res chain seq x y z
N MET A 1 8.87 -11.32 -9.47
CA MET A 1 8.86 -11.14 -8.01
C MET A 1 7.52 -10.55 -7.61
N ALA A 2 6.91 -11.01 -6.51
CA ALA A 2 5.68 -10.46 -5.96
C ALA A 2 5.73 -10.40 -4.42
N ILE A 3 5.01 -9.43 -3.85
CA ILE A 3 4.69 -9.40 -2.41
C ILE A 3 3.37 -10.16 -2.20
N ILE A 4 3.39 -11.23 -1.43
CA ILE A 4 2.24 -12.10 -1.16
C ILE A 4 1.81 -11.89 0.28
N ILE A 5 0.66 -11.27 0.51
CA ILE A 5 0.13 -11.00 1.85
C ILE A 5 -0.93 -12.04 2.18
N LEU A 6 -0.73 -12.74 3.29
CA LEU A 6 -1.66 -13.72 3.81
C LEU A 6 -2.41 -13.16 5.02
N GLU A 7 -3.71 -12.94 4.85
CA GLU A 7 -4.62 -12.49 5.89
C GLU A 7 -5.66 -13.57 6.21
N GLY A 8 -6.26 -13.52 7.39
CA GLY A 8 -7.25 -14.51 7.83
C GLY A 8 -7.25 -14.67 9.34
N ILE A 9 -8.21 -15.43 9.86
CA ILE A 9 -8.29 -15.66 11.31
C ILE A 9 -7.07 -16.44 11.83
N ASP A 10 -6.78 -16.30 13.12
CA ASP A 10 -5.75 -17.05 13.80
C ASP A 10 -6.07 -18.55 13.86
N GLY A 11 -5.03 -19.37 13.68
CA GLY A 11 -5.15 -20.83 13.64
C GLY A 11 -5.43 -21.43 12.26
N ILE A 12 -5.72 -20.63 11.23
CA ILE A 12 -6.05 -21.12 9.87
C ILE A 12 -4.85 -21.69 9.09
N GLY A 13 -3.64 -21.60 9.62
CA GLY A 13 -2.43 -22.13 8.97
C GLY A 13 -1.66 -21.14 8.10
N LYS A 14 -1.87 -19.82 8.26
CA LYS A 14 -1.16 -18.76 7.50
C LYS A 14 0.36 -18.95 7.51
N SER A 15 0.96 -19.14 8.70
CA SER A 15 2.40 -19.35 8.85
C SER A 15 2.89 -20.62 8.14
N THR A 16 2.09 -21.69 8.16
CA THR A 16 2.39 -22.94 7.45
C THR A 16 2.32 -22.75 5.93
N ILE A 17 1.31 -22.02 5.44
CA ILE A 17 1.21 -21.66 4.02
C ILE A 17 2.39 -20.77 3.60
N ALA A 18 2.75 -19.78 4.42
CA ALA A 18 3.87 -18.89 4.15
C ALA A 18 5.20 -19.64 4.02
N GLN A 19 5.51 -20.52 4.99
CA GLN A 19 6.69 -21.37 4.95
C GLN A 19 6.71 -22.24 3.69
N ARG A 20 5.57 -22.83 3.36
CA ARG A 20 5.48 -23.71 2.19
C ARG A 20 5.60 -22.99 0.86
N LEU A 21 5.07 -21.78 0.73
CA LEU A 21 5.29 -20.93 -0.44
C LEU A 21 6.78 -20.62 -0.60
N VAL A 22 7.47 -20.29 0.50
CA VAL A 22 8.92 -20.06 0.48
C VAL A 22 9.72 -21.33 0.14
N GLU A 23 9.32 -22.49 0.64
CA GLU A 23 9.97 -23.77 0.31
C GLU A 23 9.82 -24.15 -1.16
N LEU A 24 8.67 -23.85 -1.76
CA LEU A 24 8.36 -24.23 -3.16
C LEU A 24 8.87 -23.22 -4.18
N ASP A 25 8.78 -21.92 -3.88
CA ASP A 25 9.05 -20.83 -4.83
C ASP A 25 10.33 -20.04 -4.48
N GLY A 26 10.97 -20.36 -3.34
CA GLY A 26 12.06 -19.58 -2.78
C GLY A 26 11.59 -18.30 -2.09
N GLY A 27 12.55 -17.46 -1.69
CA GLY A 27 12.28 -16.13 -1.17
C GLY A 27 12.28 -16.01 0.35
N ARG A 28 11.48 -15.08 0.87
CA ARG A 28 11.52 -14.68 2.28
C ARG A 28 10.12 -14.60 2.85
N SER A 29 9.91 -15.27 3.99
CA SER A 29 8.74 -15.01 4.82
C SER A 29 9.03 -13.90 5.81
N LEU A 30 8.16 -12.90 5.83
CA LEU A 30 8.12 -11.85 6.83
C LEU A 30 6.93 -12.10 7.76
N HIS A 31 7.20 -12.08 9.05
CA HIS A 31 6.17 -12.11 10.07
C HIS A 31 6.30 -10.83 10.88
N PHE A 32 5.21 -10.09 11.00
CA PHE A 32 5.17 -8.85 11.76
C PHE A 32 4.53 -9.11 13.12
N PRO A 33 5.32 -9.48 14.15
CA PRO A 33 4.79 -9.56 15.50
C PRO A 33 4.28 -8.20 15.95
N HIS A 34 3.41 -8.20 16.96
CA HIS A 34 2.95 -6.96 17.58
C HIS A 34 4.12 -6.25 18.29
N ILE A 35 4.81 -5.35 17.60
CA ILE A 35 5.91 -4.58 18.16
C ILE A 35 5.82 -3.10 17.71
N ALA A 36 6.08 -2.25 18.71
CA ALA A 36 6.56 -0.87 18.69
C ALA A 36 5.69 0.31 18.17
N LYS A 37 6.09 1.48 18.69
CA LYS A 37 5.81 2.81 18.13
C LYS A 37 6.42 2.88 16.72
N ASN A 38 5.75 3.52 15.77
CA ASN A 38 6.18 3.64 14.36
C ASN A 38 6.08 2.35 13.52
N ARG A 39 5.07 1.53 13.79
CA ARG A 39 4.81 0.26 13.08
C ARG A 39 4.87 0.33 11.55
N LEU A 40 4.28 1.36 10.94
CA LEU A 40 4.31 1.51 9.48
C LEU A 40 5.75 1.59 8.94
N PHE A 41 6.63 2.33 9.61
CA PHE A 41 8.04 2.47 9.22
C PHE A 41 8.74 1.12 9.28
N GLU A 42 8.57 0.36 10.36
CA GLU A 42 9.21 -0.94 10.52
C GLU A 42 8.73 -1.95 9.46
N TRP A 43 7.45 -1.94 9.14
CA TRP A 43 6.87 -2.83 8.13
C TRP A 43 7.40 -2.53 6.74
N LEU A 44 7.35 -1.26 6.32
CA LEU A 44 7.85 -0.85 5.00
C LEU A 44 9.36 -1.09 4.89
N SER A 45 10.14 -0.76 5.92
CA SER A 45 11.59 -0.98 5.92
C SER A 45 11.95 -2.45 5.77
N GLN A 46 11.26 -3.35 6.48
CA GLN A 46 11.52 -4.79 6.38
C GLN A 46 11.09 -5.37 5.04
N MET A 47 9.96 -4.93 4.48
CA MET A 47 9.53 -5.35 3.15
C MET A 47 10.51 -4.86 2.09
N GLN A 48 10.90 -3.59 2.14
CA GLN A 48 11.89 -3.04 1.20
C GLN A 48 13.23 -3.77 1.31
N GLN A 49 13.74 -4.00 2.52
CA GLN A 49 14.98 -4.75 2.69
C GLN A 49 14.85 -6.17 2.12
N ALA A 50 13.71 -6.83 2.30
CA ALA A 50 13.48 -8.15 1.70
C ALA A 50 13.45 -8.11 0.17
N LEU A 51 12.91 -7.06 -0.45
CA LEU A 51 12.96 -6.88 -1.91
C LEU A 51 14.39 -6.65 -2.41
N VAL A 52 15.23 -5.95 -1.63
CA VAL A 52 16.65 -5.74 -1.96
C VAL A 52 17.47 -7.01 -1.80
N ASP A 53 17.26 -7.76 -0.71
CA ASP A 53 18.00 -8.98 -0.41
C ASP A 53 17.59 -10.14 -1.33
N PHE A 54 16.36 -10.12 -1.86
CA PHE A 54 15.75 -11.19 -2.67
C PHE A 54 15.05 -10.67 -3.94
N PRO A 55 15.76 -9.99 -4.86
CA PRO A 55 15.16 -9.24 -5.98
C PRO A 55 14.40 -10.10 -7.00
N ASP A 56 14.73 -11.39 -7.09
CA ASP A 56 14.11 -12.33 -8.03
C ASP A 56 13.10 -13.28 -7.36
N MET A 57 12.87 -13.14 -6.05
CA MET A 57 12.05 -14.10 -5.28
C MET A 57 10.85 -13.43 -4.63
N ASN A 58 9.83 -14.24 -4.31
CA ASN A 58 8.62 -13.72 -3.66
C ASN A 58 8.89 -13.37 -2.18
N VAL A 59 8.23 -12.31 -1.71
CA VAL A 59 8.20 -11.93 -0.29
C VAL A 59 6.83 -12.28 0.26
N VAL A 60 6.77 -13.25 1.18
CA VAL A 60 5.51 -13.72 1.77
C VAL A 60 5.29 -13.11 3.15
N VAL A 61 4.25 -12.31 3.30
CA VAL A 61 3.90 -11.61 4.53
C VAL A 61 2.81 -12.38 5.26
N ASP A 62 3.15 -12.99 6.41
CA ASP A 62 2.20 -13.64 7.31
C ASP A 62 1.61 -12.62 8.30
N ARG A 63 0.42 -12.12 7.95
CA ARG A 63 -0.34 -11.02 8.59
C ARG A 63 0.25 -9.65 8.31
N LEU A 64 -0.64 -8.70 8.04
CA LEU A 64 -0.29 -7.30 7.89
C LEU A 64 -1.41 -6.42 8.48
N HIS A 65 -1.97 -5.52 7.68
CA HIS A 65 -2.82 -4.44 8.16
C HIS A 65 -4.26 -4.88 8.40
N LEU A 66 -4.80 -5.88 7.69
CA LEU A 66 -6.18 -6.32 7.92
C LEU A 66 -6.30 -7.06 9.25
N SER A 67 -5.34 -7.95 9.53
CA SER A 67 -5.24 -8.57 10.86
C SER A 67 -5.09 -7.51 11.95
N GLU A 68 -4.29 -6.47 11.74
CA GLU A 68 -4.14 -5.42 12.75
C GLU A 68 -5.43 -4.63 12.99
N LEU A 69 -6.15 -4.28 11.93
CA LEU A 69 -7.43 -3.58 12.02
C LEU A 69 -8.50 -4.43 12.71
N ALA A 70 -8.50 -5.75 12.50
CA ALA A 70 -9.45 -6.64 13.15
C ALA A 70 -9.08 -6.91 14.61
N TYR A 71 -7.84 -7.32 14.88
CA TYR A 71 -7.43 -7.77 16.20
C TYR A 71 -7.06 -6.63 17.15
N GLY A 72 -6.61 -5.48 16.65
CA GLY A 72 -6.26 -4.33 17.50
C GLY A 72 -7.42 -3.90 18.39
N PRO A 73 -8.54 -3.46 17.80
CA PRO A 73 -9.72 -3.05 18.56
C PRO A 73 -10.28 -4.19 19.43
N LEU A 74 -10.33 -5.42 18.91
CA LEU A 74 -10.98 -6.54 19.59
C LEU A 74 -10.17 -7.12 20.76
N VAL A 75 -8.84 -7.09 20.68
CA VAL A 75 -7.96 -7.70 21.70
C VAL A 75 -7.34 -6.64 22.61
N ARG A 76 -7.03 -5.45 22.08
CA ARG A 76 -6.29 -4.40 22.79
C ARG A 76 -7.11 -3.13 23.06
N GLY A 77 -8.25 -2.97 22.39
CA GLY A 77 -9.07 -1.76 22.51
C GLY A 77 -8.52 -0.54 21.75
N GLU A 78 -7.48 -0.71 20.93
CA GLU A 78 -6.89 0.37 20.13
C GLU A 78 -6.45 -0.13 18.74
N GLU A 79 -6.52 0.76 17.74
CA GLU A 79 -6.00 0.52 16.40
C GLU A 79 -4.49 0.81 16.36
N GLY A 80 -3.68 -0.12 15.84
CA GLY A 80 -2.23 0.07 15.71
C GLY A 80 -1.80 0.87 14.48
N LEU A 81 -2.71 1.17 13.56
CA LEU A 81 -2.46 2.01 12.38
C LEU A 81 -3.63 2.98 12.19
N THR A 82 -3.32 4.23 11.88
CA THR A 82 -4.31 5.23 11.45
C THR A 82 -4.75 4.99 10.02
N GLN A 83 -5.92 5.52 9.64
CA GLN A 83 -6.40 5.46 8.24
C GLN A 83 -5.41 6.05 7.22
N PHE A 84 -4.64 7.07 7.61
CA PHE A 84 -3.61 7.63 6.75
C PHE A 84 -2.45 6.66 6.55
N GLU A 85 -2.03 5.96 7.61
CA GLU A 85 -0.95 4.98 7.54
C GLU A 85 -1.35 3.75 6.72
N ILE A 86 -2.60 3.29 6.84
CA ILE A 86 -3.14 2.22 5.98
C ILE A 86 -3.16 2.67 4.52
N TRP A 87 -3.62 3.90 4.26
CA TRP A 87 -3.61 4.46 2.91
C TRP A 87 -2.19 4.55 2.35
N VAL A 88 -1.20 4.96 3.15
CA VAL A 88 0.21 4.96 2.71
C VAL A 88 0.71 3.55 2.43
N LEU A 89 0.46 2.60 3.34
CA LEU A 89 0.86 1.21 3.19
C LEU A 89 0.28 0.59 1.91
N GLU A 90 -1.03 0.74 1.67
CA GLU A 90 -1.67 0.19 0.49
C GLU A 90 -1.19 0.86 -0.79
N GLY A 91 -0.92 2.17 -0.77
CA GLY A 91 -0.34 2.86 -1.93
C GLY A 91 1.03 2.29 -2.29
N TRP A 92 1.90 2.10 -1.29
CA TRP A 92 3.21 1.49 -1.51
C TRP A 92 3.10 0.04 -2.01
N LEU A 93 2.28 -0.78 -1.36
CA LEU A 93 2.02 -2.17 -1.76
C LEU A 93 1.46 -2.28 -3.18
N ARG A 94 0.58 -1.34 -3.57
CA ARG A 94 -0.01 -1.29 -4.91
C ARG A 94 1.03 -0.97 -5.98
N ALA A 95 1.99 -0.09 -5.68
CA ALA A 95 3.09 0.23 -6.60
C ALA A 95 4.05 -0.96 -6.80
N HIS A 96 4.09 -1.89 -5.84
CA HIS A 96 4.88 -3.11 -5.89
C HIS A 96 4.07 -4.35 -6.34
N ASP A 97 2.92 -4.14 -6.97
CA ASP A 97 1.97 -5.17 -7.41
C ASP A 97 1.72 -6.26 -6.33
N ALA A 98 1.50 -5.84 -5.08
CA ALA A 98 1.27 -6.77 -3.99
C ALA A 98 -0.08 -7.49 -4.13
N TYR A 99 -0.07 -8.78 -3.79
CA TYR A 99 -1.22 -9.66 -3.81
C TYR A 99 -1.72 -9.88 -2.38
N LEU A 100 -3.01 -9.64 -2.15
CA LEU A 100 -3.68 -9.87 -0.88
C LEU A 100 -4.58 -11.10 -0.94
N PHE A 101 -4.23 -12.13 -0.16
CA PHE A 101 -5.04 -13.33 -0.03
C PHE A 101 -5.73 -13.38 1.32
N LEU A 102 -7.06 -13.37 1.31
CA LEU A 102 -7.84 -13.67 2.51
C LEU A 102 -8.10 -15.17 2.57
N LEU A 103 -7.55 -15.82 3.60
CA LEU A 103 -7.72 -17.24 3.84
C LEU A 103 -9.00 -17.47 4.66
N ASP A 104 -9.90 -18.28 4.12
CA ASP A 104 -11.22 -18.54 4.69
C ASP A 104 -11.56 -20.04 4.61
N GLY A 105 -11.04 -20.77 5.59
CA GLY A 105 -10.93 -22.22 5.56
C GLY A 105 -10.90 -22.79 6.96
N HIS A 106 -11.89 -22.43 7.77
CA HIS A 106 -11.97 -22.90 9.15
C HIS A 106 -12.65 -24.27 9.22
N ASN A 107 -11.97 -25.23 9.84
CA ASN A 107 -12.61 -26.43 10.37
C ASN A 107 -12.81 -26.29 11.88
N GLN A 108 -13.48 -27.25 12.52
CA GLN A 108 -13.74 -27.21 13.96
C GLN A 108 -12.45 -27.00 14.76
N HIS A 109 -11.37 -27.68 14.40
CA HIS A 109 -10.08 -27.55 15.07
C HIS A 109 -9.44 -26.16 14.92
N THR A 110 -9.64 -25.45 13.80
CA THR A 110 -9.26 -24.05 13.68
C THR A 110 -10.02 -23.18 14.68
N LEU A 111 -11.34 -23.42 14.82
CA LEU A 111 -12.18 -22.68 15.76
C LEU A 111 -11.80 -22.99 17.21
N ASP A 112 -11.51 -24.25 17.53
CA ASP A 112 -11.08 -24.67 18.87
C ASP A 112 -9.76 -23.99 19.26
N ARG A 113 -8.76 -23.98 18.35
CA ARG A 113 -7.50 -23.27 18.57
C ARG A 113 -7.68 -21.77 18.74
N PHE A 114 -8.60 -21.18 17.97
CA PHE A 114 -8.95 -19.77 18.10
C PHE A 114 -9.56 -19.49 19.48
N GLN A 115 -10.55 -20.29 19.90
CA GLN A 115 -11.21 -20.16 21.19
C GLN A 115 -10.25 -20.36 22.35
N GLU A 116 -9.34 -21.33 22.26
CA GLU A 116 -8.30 -21.58 23.25
C GLU A 116 -7.36 -20.36 23.38
N ARG A 117 -6.89 -19.83 22.24
CA ARG A 117 -5.98 -18.66 22.21
C ARG A 117 -6.59 -17.42 22.86
N TYR A 118 -7.86 -17.14 22.55
CA TYR A 118 -8.54 -15.94 23.03
C TYR A 118 -9.43 -16.19 24.24
N ARG A 119 -9.43 -17.42 24.79
CA ARG A 119 -10.24 -17.84 25.95
C ARG A 119 -11.72 -17.43 25.86
N GLY A 120 -12.28 -17.47 24.65
CA GLY A 120 -13.66 -17.05 24.37
C GLY A 120 -13.94 -15.54 24.48
N VAL A 121 -12.93 -14.70 24.73
CA VAL A 121 -13.10 -13.23 24.84
C VAL A 121 -13.40 -12.59 23.48
N VAL A 122 -12.89 -13.19 22.40
CA VAL A 122 -13.06 -12.69 21.04
C VAL A 122 -13.98 -13.63 20.28
N ASP A 123 -15.03 -13.09 19.66
CA ASP A 123 -15.87 -13.84 18.73
C ASP A 123 -15.19 -13.92 17.35
N TRP A 124 -14.85 -15.14 16.93
CA TRP A 124 -14.23 -15.39 15.63
C TRP A 124 -15.11 -14.91 14.46
N ARG A 125 -16.44 -14.90 14.63
CA ARG A 125 -17.36 -14.42 13.59
C ARG A 125 -17.20 -12.92 13.38
N GLY A 126 -17.10 -12.16 14.47
CA GLY A 126 -16.82 -10.73 14.43
C GLY A 126 -15.49 -10.43 13.75
N VAL A 127 -14.43 -11.17 14.10
CA VAL A 127 -13.12 -11.04 13.43
C VAL A 127 -13.22 -11.36 11.94
N SER A 128 -13.86 -12.48 11.58
CA SER A 128 -13.99 -12.90 10.18
C SER A 128 -14.79 -11.89 9.35
N GLN A 129 -15.88 -11.36 9.90
CA GLN A 129 -16.65 -10.28 9.26
C GLN A 129 -15.82 -9.01 9.07
N PHE A 130 -15.05 -8.62 10.10
CA PHE A 130 -14.20 -7.44 10.02
C PHE A 130 -13.10 -7.61 8.97
N LEU A 131 -12.42 -8.76 8.95
CA LEU A 131 -11.42 -9.08 7.93
C LEU A 131 -12.00 -9.06 6.52
N ARG A 132 -13.19 -9.62 6.33
CA ARG A 132 -13.90 -9.56 5.03
C ARG A 132 -14.24 -8.13 4.65
N TYR A 133 -14.73 -7.32 5.59
CA TYR A 133 -15.00 -5.91 5.33
C TYR A 133 -13.71 -5.18 4.90
N GLY A 134 -12.64 -5.26 5.68
CA GLY A 134 -11.36 -4.65 5.32
C GLY A 134 -10.81 -5.15 3.97
N PHE A 135 -10.96 -6.44 3.68
CA PHE A 135 -10.61 -7.04 2.41
C PHE A 135 -11.40 -6.42 1.24
N GLU A 136 -12.71 -6.22 1.36
CA GLU A 136 -13.53 -5.58 0.32
C GLU A 136 -13.10 -4.12 0.05
N PHE A 137 -12.65 -3.40 1.07
CA PHE A 137 -12.20 -2.01 0.93
C PHE A 137 -10.73 -1.85 0.51
N SER A 138 -9.92 -2.91 0.54
CA SER A 138 -8.52 -2.85 0.14
C SER A 138 -8.37 -2.58 -1.37
N HIS A 139 -7.39 -1.74 -1.72
CA HIS A 139 -7.03 -1.40 -3.10
C HIS A 139 -6.01 -2.35 -3.75
N LEU A 140 -5.64 -3.42 -3.05
CA LEU A 140 -4.67 -4.39 -3.56
C LEU A 140 -5.33 -5.39 -4.53
N THR A 141 -4.51 -5.97 -5.41
CA THR A 141 -4.93 -7.15 -6.18
C THR A 141 -5.23 -8.26 -5.19
N LYS A 142 -6.49 -8.74 -5.15
CA LYS A 142 -6.95 -9.54 -4.03
C LYS A 142 -7.76 -10.77 -4.44
N THR A 143 -7.59 -11.85 -3.69
CA THR A 143 -8.32 -13.10 -3.88
C THR A 143 -8.72 -13.75 -2.56
N LEU A 144 -9.94 -14.28 -2.52
CA LEU A 144 -10.44 -15.08 -1.41
C LEU A 144 -10.11 -16.57 -1.63
N VAL A 145 -9.41 -17.19 -0.70
CA VAL A 145 -9.01 -18.60 -0.78
C VAL A 145 -9.79 -19.43 0.23
N ARG A 146 -10.74 -20.23 -0.27
CA ARG A 146 -11.57 -21.13 0.56
C ARG A 146 -11.22 -22.60 0.39
N SER A 147 -10.67 -23.23 1.43
CA SER A 147 -10.36 -24.67 1.47
C SER A 147 -10.18 -25.13 2.92
N ALA A 148 -10.42 -26.40 3.24
CA ALA A 148 -9.95 -26.97 4.50
C ALA A 148 -8.54 -27.62 4.36
N ASP A 149 -8.09 -27.83 3.12
CA ASP A 149 -6.79 -28.40 2.78
C ASP A 149 -5.80 -27.27 2.46
N LEU A 150 -4.70 -27.22 3.22
CA LEU A 150 -3.62 -26.26 3.05
C LEU A 150 -2.87 -26.42 1.72
N ASN A 151 -2.76 -27.64 1.19
CA ASN A 151 -2.14 -27.89 -0.12
C ASN A 151 -2.92 -27.17 -1.21
N VAL A 152 -4.25 -27.34 -1.19
CA VAL A 152 -5.16 -26.69 -2.14
C VAL A 152 -5.09 -25.18 -2.02
N MET A 153 -4.92 -24.63 -0.81
CA MET A 153 -4.71 -23.18 -0.65
C MET A 153 -3.40 -22.71 -1.29
N VAL A 154 -2.30 -23.41 -1.01
CA VAL A 154 -0.97 -23.11 -1.59
C VAL A 154 -1.05 -23.15 -3.11
N ASP A 155 -1.61 -24.20 -3.69
CA ASP A 155 -1.72 -24.34 -5.15
C ASP A 155 -2.56 -23.21 -5.76
N ARG A 156 -3.66 -22.81 -5.11
CA ARG A 156 -4.48 -21.68 -5.59
C ARG A 156 -3.75 -20.35 -5.53
N ILE A 157 -2.97 -20.10 -4.48
CA ILE A 157 -2.17 -18.88 -4.36
C ILE A 157 -1.12 -18.85 -5.49
N ARG A 158 -0.38 -19.94 -5.68
CA ARG A 158 0.66 -20.05 -6.72
C ARG A 158 0.09 -19.90 -8.13
N ASN A 159 -1.08 -20.50 -8.40
CA ASN A 159 -1.74 -20.39 -9.71
C ASN A 159 -2.33 -19.00 -9.97
N PHE A 160 -2.59 -18.20 -8.92
CA PHE A 160 -3.12 -16.84 -9.08
C PHE A 160 -2.01 -15.83 -9.39
N ILE A 161 -0.81 -16.04 -8.84
CA ILE A 161 0.31 -15.12 -9.01
C ILE A 161 0.84 -15.27 -10.44
N THR A 162 0.62 -14.25 -11.26
CA THR A 162 1.23 -14.16 -12.58
C THR A 162 2.67 -13.66 -12.42
N TYR A 163 3.63 -14.44 -12.93
CA TYR A 163 5.06 -14.13 -12.79
C TYR A 163 5.59 -13.08 -13.76
N GLU A 164 4.74 -12.25 -14.38
CA GLU A 164 5.26 -11.18 -15.22
C GLU A 164 6.03 -10.20 -14.34
N PRO A 165 7.35 -10.04 -14.54
CA PRO A 165 8.14 -9.16 -13.70
C PRO A 165 7.75 -7.73 -14.00
N VAL A 166 6.93 -7.14 -13.13
CA VAL A 166 6.74 -5.69 -13.12
C VAL A 166 8.05 -5.06 -12.64
N THR A 167 8.87 -4.65 -13.60
CA THR A 167 10.19 -4.03 -13.40
C THR A 167 10.05 -2.53 -13.12
N ILE A 168 9.13 -2.20 -12.22
CA ILE A 168 8.92 -0.82 -11.80
C ILE A 168 9.54 -0.69 -10.41
N THR A 169 10.84 -0.35 -10.38
CA THR A 169 11.57 0.05 -9.16
C THR A 169 11.19 1.50 -8.80
N ASP A 170 9.90 1.74 -8.60
CA ASP A 170 9.34 3.07 -8.42
C ASP A 170 9.23 3.43 -6.94
N ASP A 171 9.73 4.62 -6.61
CA ASP A 171 9.58 5.28 -5.31
C ASP A 171 8.16 5.83 -5.07
N GLY A 172 7.27 5.59 -6.02
CA GLY A 172 5.89 6.02 -6.04
C GLY A 172 4.92 5.12 -5.30
N MET A 173 3.65 5.54 -5.34
CA MET A 173 2.53 4.94 -4.62
C MET A 173 1.30 4.89 -5.51
N GLY A 174 0.56 3.79 -5.48
CA GLY A 174 -0.64 3.59 -6.27
C GLY A 174 -0.44 2.59 -7.41
N THR A 175 -1.43 2.51 -8.30
CA THR A 175 -1.40 1.57 -9.44
C THR A 175 -0.28 1.90 -10.43
N VAL A 176 0.27 0.86 -11.07
CA VAL A 176 1.23 0.99 -12.19
C VAL A 176 0.54 1.30 -13.52
N MET A 177 -0.79 1.22 -13.57
CA MET A 177 -1.62 1.60 -14.73
C MET A 177 -2.61 2.69 -14.31
N PRO A 178 -2.14 3.89 -13.91
CA PRO A 178 -3.02 4.94 -13.41
C PRO A 178 -3.81 5.64 -14.53
N GLU A 179 -4.96 6.21 -14.19
CA GLU A 179 -5.63 7.21 -15.02
C GLU A 179 -4.95 8.58 -14.87
N VAL A 180 -4.42 8.85 -13.67
CA VAL A 180 -3.80 10.12 -13.29
C VAL A 180 -2.50 9.89 -12.52
N TRP A 181 -1.44 10.54 -12.94
CA TRP A 181 -0.16 10.60 -12.23
C TRP A 181 0.03 11.96 -11.56
N PHE A 182 0.12 11.96 -10.24
CA PHE A 182 0.41 13.15 -9.43
C PHE A 182 1.90 13.19 -9.10
N VAL A 183 2.54 14.32 -9.42
CA VAL A 183 4.01 14.46 -9.27
C VAL A 183 4.32 15.52 -8.23
N GLY A 184 4.85 15.08 -7.09
CA GLY A 184 5.43 15.91 -6.03
C GLY A 184 6.80 16.47 -6.39
N GLU A 185 7.39 17.21 -5.46
CA GLU A 185 8.74 17.76 -5.63
C GLU A 185 9.80 16.72 -5.23
N GLN A 186 10.10 16.63 -3.95
CA GLN A 186 11.17 15.83 -3.37
C GLN A 186 10.77 15.37 -1.95
N HIS A 187 11.35 14.28 -1.46
CA HIS A 187 11.24 13.87 -0.07
C HIS A 187 11.74 14.95 0.91
N ASN A 188 11.08 15.02 2.08
CA ASN A 188 11.55 15.85 3.18
C ASN A 188 12.39 15.02 4.17
N LEU A 189 13.68 14.85 3.88
CA LEU A 189 14.63 14.06 4.69
C LEU A 189 14.82 14.54 6.13
N LYS A 190 14.34 15.76 6.46
CA LYS A 190 14.38 16.28 7.83
C LYS A 190 13.32 15.63 8.74
N ASP A 191 12.38 14.86 8.19
CA ASP A 191 11.40 14.12 8.98
C ASP A 191 12.04 12.87 9.59
N LYS A 192 12.13 12.80 10.92
CA LYS A 192 12.67 11.63 11.64
C LYS A 192 11.83 10.36 11.46
N ASN A 193 10.60 10.50 10.96
CA ASN A 193 9.73 9.40 10.60
C ASN A 193 9.67 9.20 9.08
N PHE A 194 10.75 9.55 8.36
CA PHE A 194 10.85 9.31 6.93
C PHE A 194 10.61 7.82 6.65
N LEU A 195 9.48 7.52 6.02
CA LEU A 195 9.19 6.19 5.53
C LEU A 195 10.04 5.98 4.27
N PRO A 196 10.90 4.96 4.24
CA PRO A 196 11.78 4.73 3.10
C PRO A 196 10.99 4.67 1.80
N ASN A 197 11.43 5.42 0.78
CA ASN A 197 10.83 5.42 -0.55
C ASN A 197 9.30 5.61 -0.54
N THR A 198 8.79 6.49 0.33
CA THR A 198 7.40 6.94 0.21
C THR A 198 7.35 8.44 -0.02
N THR A 199 6.58 8.81 -1.04
CA THR A 199 6.38 10.19 -1.45
C THR A 199 5.52 10.99 -0.48
N LEU A 200 4.80 10.33 0.44
CA LEU A 200 3.78 10.94 1.29
C LEU A 200 3.98 10.67 2.78
N SER A 201 4.70 11.57 3.45
CA SER A 201 4.85 11.57 4.92
C SER A 201 4.42 12.88 5.58
N GLY A 202 4.23 12.82 6.89
CA GLY A 202 3.97 13.98 7.75
C GLY A 202 2.67 14.75 7.43
N GLY A 203 2.69 16.06 7.71
CA GLY A 203 1.51 16.91 7.57
C GLY A 203 1.11 17.19 6.11
N CYS A 204 2.06 17.12 5.17
CA CYS A 204 1.80 17.31 3.74
C CYS A 204 0.98 16.14 3.20
N GLY A 205 1.47 14.90 3.40
CA GLY A 205 0.76 13.69 2.99
C GLY A 205 -0.63 13.58 3.59
N LYS A 206 -0.80 13.92 4.88
CA LYS A 206 -2.12 13.93 5.54
C LYS A 206 -3.11 14.92 4.91
N HIS A 207 -2.64 16.08 4.44
CA HIS A 207 -3.50 17.04 3.76
C HIS A 207 -3.91 16.53 2.37
N LEU A 208 -2.95 15.98 1.61
CA LEU A 208 -3.21 15.38 0.31
C LEU A 208 -4.20 14.20 0.41
N PHE A 209 -4.00 13.31 1.38
CA PHE A 209 -4.90 12.18 1.65
C PHE A 209 -6.36 12.62 1.86
N LYS A 210 -6.56 13.65 2.69
CA LYS A 210 -7.91 14.21 2.93
C LYS A 210 -8.51 14.78 1.64
N ALA A 211 -7.70 15.51 0.86
CA ALA A 211 -8.15 16.07 -0.40
C ALA A 211 -8.47 14.99 -1.44
N PHE A 212 -7.67 13.90 -1.52
CA PHE A 212 -7.93 12.75 -2.38
C PHE A 212 -9.25 12.07 -2.03
N LYS A 213 -9.50 11.82 -0.73
CA LYS A 213 -10.78 11.26 -0.27
C LYS A 213 -11.97 12.12 -0.70
N VAL A 214 -11.88 13.45 -0.54
CA VAL A 214 -12.94 14.37 -0.96
C VAL A 214 -13.09 14.43 -2.48
N ALA A 215 -11.98 14.36 -3.22
CA ALA A 215 -11.97 14.40 -4.67
C ALA A 215 -12.39 13.08 -5.33
N GLY A 216 -12.53 11.99 -4.57
CA GLY A 216 -12.87 10.66 -5.08
C GLY A 216 -11.69 9.93 -5.74
N PHE A 217 -10.46 10.31 -5.40
CA PHE A 217 -9.26 9.60 -5.85
C PHE A 217 -8.93 8.43 -4.91
N ASN A 218 -8.48 7.32 -5.50
CA ASN A 218 -8.04 6.13 -4.79
C ASN A 218 -6.88 5.46 -5.56
N TRP A 219 -6.23 4.48 -4.94
CA TRP A 219 -5.03 3.85 -5.50
C TRP A 219 -5.27 3.00 -6.75
N ASP A 220 -6.52 2.66 -7.08
CA ASP A 220 -6.85 1.95 -8.31
C ASP A 220 -6.80 2.86 -9.55
N ARG A 221 -6.85 4.18 -9.35
CA ARG A 221 -6.94 5.16 -10.44
C ARG A 221 -5.75 6.10 -10.52
N VAL A 222 -4.94 6.16 -9.47
CA VAL A 222 -3.88 7.17 -9.36
C VAL A 222 -2.54 6.55 -9.03
N HIS A 223 -1.50 7.25 -9.49
CA HIS A 223 -0.13 7.04 -9.07
C HIS A 223 0.42 8.36 -8.51
N VAL A 224 1.20 8.31 -7.44
CA VAL A 224 1.85 9.47 -6.83
C VAL A 224 3.35 9.21 -6.73
N SER A 225 4.16 10.08 -7.31
CA SER A 225 5.63 10.01 -7.18
C SER A 225 6.24 11.40 -7.02
N ASN A 226 7.58 11.49 -6.90
CA ASN A 226 8.31 12.75 -6.85
C ASN A 226 9.00 13.05 -8.18
N ALA A 227 9.32 14.32 -8.40
CA ALA A 227 10.08 14.78 -9.56
C ALA A 227 11.60 14.61 -9.37
N TYR A 228 12.06 14.62 -8.11
CA TYR A 228 13.47 14.58 -7.73
C TYR A 228 13.73 13.50 -6.68
N ASP A 229 14.91 12.90 -6.73
CA ASP A 229 15.43 12.00 -5.70
C ASP A 229 15.90 12.76 -4.45
N ASP A 230 16.43 12.03 -3.47
CA ASP A 230 16.88 12.58 -2.18
C ASP A 230 18.08 13.54 -2.29
N ASP A 231 18.85 13.46 -3.38
CA ASP A 231 19.97 14.34 -3.69
C ASP A 231 19.57 15.55 -4.54
N GLY A 232 18.29 15.62 -4.94
CA GLY A 232 17.73 16.69 -5.77
C GLY A 232 18.00 16.50 -7.26
N VAL A 233 18.41 15.31 -7.67
CA VAL A 233 18.57 14.93 -9.07
C VAL A 233 17.19 14.60 -9.64
N PRO A 234 16.79 15.17 -10.79
CA PRO A 234 15.50 14.87 -11.39
C PRO A 234 15.46 13.43 -11.89
N TYR A 235 14.37 12.72 -11.60
CA TYR A 235 14.11 11.41 -12.21
C TYR A 235 13.90 11.54 -13.74
N PRO A 236 14.10 10.46 -14.52
CA PRO A 236 13.76 10.44 -15.94
C PRO A 236 12.24 10.42 -16.12
N LEU A 237 11.59 11.58 -15.97
CA LEU A 237 10.13 11.68 -15.86
C LEU A 237 9.40 11.25 -17.14
N TYR A 238 10.02 11.40 -18.31
CA TYR A 238 9.44 10.90 -19.57
C TYR A 238 9.37 9.37 -19.59
N ASP A 239 10.45 8.68 -19.21
CA ASP A 239 10.49 7.22 -19.17
C ASP A 239 9.49 6.67 -18.15
N LYS A 240 9.36 7.34 -17.01
CA LYS A 240 8.35 7.01 -15.99
C LYS A 240 6.93 7.23 -16.51
N TRP A 241 6.67 8.34 -17.20
CA TRP A 241 5.37 8.61 -17.83
C TRP A 241 4.98 7.52 -18.84
N ALA A 242 5.94 7.11 -19.67
CA ALA A 242 5.77 6.03 -20.64
C ALA A 242 5.52 4.68 -19.95
N ALA A 243 6.28 4.36 -18.89
CA ALA A 243 6.13 3.13 -18.12
C ALA A 243 4.76 3.03 -17.43
N LEU A 244 4.18 4.17 -17.03
CA LEU A 244 2.82 4.26 -16.47
C LEU A 244 1.71 4.26 -17.53
N GLY A 245 2.03 4.12 -18.82
CA GLY A 245 1.05 4.09 -19.90
C GLY A 245 0.53 5.46 -20.33
N TYR A 246 1.34 6.52 -20.19
CA TYR A 246 1.01 7.90 -20.56
C TYR A 246 -0.26 8.47 -19.89
N PRO A 247 -0.40 8.37 -18.55
CA PRO A 247 -1.55 8.91 -17.83
C PRO A 247 -1.65 10.44 -17.92
N LYS A 248 -2.79 11.00 -17.50
CA LYS A 248 -2.89 12.45 -17.26
C LYS A 248 -1.95 12.86 -16.14
N VAL A 249 -1.24 13.97 -16.29
CA VAL A 249 -0.22 14.38 -15.29
C VAL A 249 -0.63 15.64 -14.55
N VAL A 250 -0.62 15.59 -13.22
CA VAL A 250 -0.87 16.74 -12.34
C VAL A 250 0.38 17.04 -11.53
N ALA A 251 0.96 18.21 -11.75
CA ALA A 251 2.12 18.68 -11.02
C ALA A 251 1.71 19.32 -9.69
N LEU A 252 2.19 18.77 -8.58
CA LEU A 252 1.97 19.29 -7.24
C LEU A 252 3.04 20.33 -6.90
N GLY A 253 2.84 21.58 -7.33
CA GLY A 253 3.77 22.68 -7.09
C GLY A 253 4.63 23.06 -8.29
N GLY A 254 5.28 24.23 -8.16
CA GLY A 254 6.03 24.84 -9.26
C GLY A 254 7.27 24.06 -9.67
N LYS A 255 8.00 23.44 -8.73
CA LYS A 255 9.19 22.67 -9.08
C LYS A 255 8.85 21.39 -9.85
N ALA A 256 7.83 20.66 -9.41
CA ALA A 256 7.34 19.48 -10.13
C ALA A 256 6.91 19.85 -11.57
N MET A 257 6.20 20.98 -11.73
CA MET A 257 5.77 21.46 -13.05
C MET A 257 6.96 21.83 -13.94
N ALA A 258 7.97 22.51 -13.40
CA ALA A 258 9.19 22.85 -14.13
C ALA A 258 9.98 21.59 -14.54
N ALA A 259 10.07 20.59 -13.65
CA ALA A 259 10.72 19.32 -13.94
C ALA A 259 10.02 18.57 -15.09
N LEU A 260 8.69 18.43 -15.02
CA LEU A 260 7.90 17.79 -16.07
C LEU A 260 8.04 18.50 -17.42
N ALA A 261 8.03 19.82 -17.43
CA ALA A 261 8.24 20.61 -18.65
C ALA A 261 9.62 20.39 -19.26
N ALA A 262 10.67 20.19 -18.46
CA ALA A 262 12.02 19.91 -18.95
C ALA A 262 12.13 18.54 -19.66
N TYR A 263 11.17 17.64 -19.44
CA TYR A 263 11.06 16.34 -20.10
C TYR A 263 9.92 16.29 -21.14
N ASP A 264 9.40 17.44 -21.57
CA ASP A 264 8.27 17.56 -22.51
C ASP A 264 7.01 16.79 -22.08
N VAL A 265 6.80 16.59 -20.77
CA VAL A 265 5.62 15.92 -20.22
C VAL A 265 4.51 16.96 -19.97
N ARG A 266 3.45 16.89 -20.78
CA ARG A 266 2.27 17.77 -20.62
C ARG A 266 1.60 17.53 -19.28
N SER A 267 1.43 18.59 -18.50
CA SER A 267 0.83 18.54 -17.17
C SER A 267 0.02 19.79 -16.82
N ALA A 268 -0.87 19.65 -15.83
CA ALA A 268 -1.56 20.77 -15.19
C ALA A 268 -0.99 20.97 -13.79
N GLY A 269 -0.70 22.24 -13.44
CA GLY A 269 -0.16 22.59 -12.13
C GLY A 269 -1.26 22.86 -11.10
N VAL A 270 -1.05 22.39 -9.88
CA VAL A 270 -1.76 22.85 -8.68
C VAL A 270 -0.74 23.33 -7.64
N TRP A 271 -1.21 24.06 -6.62
CA TRP A 271 -0.37 24.37 -5.48
C TRP A 271 0.11 23.10 -4.77
N HIS A 272 1.35 23.09 -4.27
CA HIS A 272 1.86 21.98 -3.48
C HIS A 272 1.02 21.82 -2.19
N PRO A 273 0.72 20.59 -1.70
CA PRO A 273 -0.17 20.40 -0.56
C PRO A 273 0.35 21.07 0.72
N GLN A 274 1.67 21.15 0.90
CA GLN A 274 2.26 21.88 2.02
C GLN A 274 1.98 23.38 1.98
N TYR A 275 1.93 23.97 0.79
CA TYR A 275 1.59 25.39 0.61
C TYR A 275 0.12 25.63 0.97
N MET A 276 -0.79 24.81 0.44
CA MET A 276 -2.22 24.87 0.76
C MET A 276 -2.48 24.74 2.26
N ARG A 277 -1.82 23.78 2.90
CA ARG A 277 -1.90 23.57 4.35
C ARG A 277 -1.48 24.81 5.15
N ARG A 278 -0.40 25.49 4.74
CA ARG A 278 0.19 26.61 5.48
C ARG A 278 -0.52 27.94 5.24
N PHE A 279 -0.96 28.20 4.00
CA PHE A 279 -1.37 29.53 3.58
C PHE A 279 -2.86 29.64 3.23
N HIS A 280 -3.57 28.52 3.13
CA HIS A 280 -5.01 28.50 2.81
C HIS A 280 -5.85 27.86 3.93
N ALA A 281 -5.47 28.10 5.20
CA ALA A 281 -6.21 27.65 6.38
C ALA A 281 -6.58 26.15 6.40
N ASN A 282 -5.78 25.30 5.74
CA ASN A 282 -6.10 23.88 5.52
C ASN A 282 -7.41 23.64 4.75
N ASP A 283 -7.76 24.47 3.77
CA ASP A 283 -8.94 24.29 2.92
C ASP A 283 -8.84 23.03 2.04
N VAL A 284 -9.25 21.90 2.61
CA VAL A 284 -9.25 20.58 1.95
C VAL A 284 -10.26 20.54 0.80
N LEU A 285 -11.42 21.20 0.94
CA LEU A 285 -12.48 21.16 -0.07
C LEU A 285 -12.06 21.94 -1.32
N GLY A 286 -11.54 23.15 -1.15
CA GLY A 286 -11.01 23.94 -2.24
C GLY A 286 -9.82 23.25 -2.91
N TYR A 287 -8.95 22.59 -2.12
CA TYR A 287 -7.84 21.84 -2.72
C TYR A 287 -8.31 20.62 -3.51
N ALA A 288 -9.30 19.88 -3.01
CA ALA A 288 -9.90 18.76 -3.74
C ALA A 288 -10.54 19.19 -5.07
N GLU A 289 -11.22 20.34 -5.09
CA GLU A 289 -11.76 20.94 -6.33
C GLU A 289 -10.64 21.29 -7.33
N ASN A 290 -9.54 21.89 -6.85
CA ASN A 290 -8.40 22.21 -7.70
C ASN A 290 -7.77 20.96 -8.32
N LEU A 291 -7.67 19.87 -7.57
CA LEU A 291 -7.17 18.59 -8.09
C LEU A 291 -8.09 18.05 -9.20
N ARG A 292 -9.42 18.07 -9.00
CA ARG A 292 -10.38 17.63 -10.04
C ARG A 292 -10.26 18.46 -11.32
N LYS A 293 -10.22 19.79 -11.21
CA LYS A 293 -10.06 20.69 -12.36
C LYS A 293 -8.74 20.46 -13.10
N ALA A 294 -7.64 20.23 -12.39
CA ALA A 294 -6.35 19.95 -13.02
C ALA A 294 -6.38 18.66 -13.86
N VAL A 295 -7.06 17.62 -13.37
CA VAL A 295 -7.27 16.36 -14.13
C VAL A 295 -8.13 16.58 -15.38
N GLU A 296 -9.14 17.45 -15.32
CA GLU A 296 -9.97 17.81 -16.48
C GLU A 296 -9.16 18.53 -17.57
N ILE A 297 -8.28 19.46 -17.20
CA ILE A 297 -7.42 20.21 -18.14
C ILE A 297 -6.41 19.32 -18.88
N CYS A 298 -5.99 18.22 -18.25
CA CYS A 298 -5.06 17.25 -18.84
C CYS A 298 -5.73 16.20 -19.74
N GLY A 299 -7.07 16.13 -19.78
CA GLY A 299 -7.81 15.27 -20.69
C GLY A 299 -7.95 15.85 -22.08
#